data_AF-A0AAQ4EEE5-F1
#
_entry.id   AF-A0AAQ4EEE5-F1
#
_cell.length_a   1.000
_cell.length_b   1.000
_cell.length_c   1.000
_cell.angle_alpha   90.00
_cell.angle_beta   90.00
_cell.angle_gamma   90.00
#
_symmetry.space_group_name_H-M   'P 1'
#
loop_
_entity.id
_entity.type
_entity.pdbx_description
1 polymer ?
#
loop_
_entity_poly.entity_id
_entity_poly.type
_entity_poly.pdbx_seq_one_letter_code
_entity_poly.pdbx_strand_id
1 'polypeptide(L)' 'MALGQVEQYVTDLVLRMASDPKGVRALCKTYLSACSTDAAGPIDHKFQAAILGCTADDQKKTRRRLEAILATLPPRRC' A
#
# COMPACT_ATOMS: atom_id res chain seq x y z
N MET A 1 -17.37 -4.20 4.85
CA MET A 1 -17.08 -3.86 3.44
C MET A 1 -15.57 -3.94 3.22
N ALA A 2 -15.12 -4.52 2.10
CA ALA A 2 -13.69 -4.70 1.79
C ALA A 2 -12.91 -3.36 1.78
N LEU A 3 -13.57 -2.27 1.36
CA LEU A 3 -13.00 -0.92 1.34
C LEU A 3 -12.53 -0.44 2.73
N GLY A 4 -13.29 -0.71 3.79
CA GLY A 4 -12.91 -0.33 5.14
C GLY A 4 -11.60 -1.02 5.58
N GLN A 5 -11.40 -2.27 5.16
CA GLN A 5 -10.18 -3.03 5.46
C GLN A 5 -8.97 -2.45 4.72
N VAL A 6 -9.13 -2.10 3.45
CA VAL A 6 -8.08 -1.45 2.64
C VAL A 6 -7.67 -0.11 3.24
N GLU A 7 -8.64 0.72 3.60
CA GLU A 7 -8.40 2.03 4.20
C GLU A 7 -7.66 1.90 5.53
N GLN A 8 -8.02 0.92 6.37
CA GLN A 8 -7.30 0.63 7.62
C GLN A 8 -5.84 0.26 7.38
N TYR A 9 -5.52 -0.57 6.37
CA TYR A 9 -4.13 -0.90 6.03
C TYR A 9 -3.31 0.34 5.65
N VAL A 10 -3.89 1.27 4.90
CA VAL A 10 -3.22 2.53 4.51
C VAL A 10 -3.02 3.42 5.74
N THR A 11 -4.03 3.55 6.60
CA THR A 11 -3.93 4.33 7.84
C THR A 11 -2.84 3.78 8.78
N ASP A 12 -2.81 2.46 8.99
CA ASP A 12 -1.79 1.81 9.82
C ASP A 12 -0.37 2.03 9.24
N LEU A 13 -0.26 1.98 7.91
CA LEU A 13 1.00 2.24 7.21
C LEU A 13 1.49 3.69 7.39
N VAL A 14 0.59 4.67 7.39
CA VAL A 14 0.91 6.08 7.68
C VAL A 14 1.30 6.27 9.16
N LEU A 15 0.60 5.62 10.09
CA LEU A 15 0.94 5.66 11.51
C LEU A 15 2.33 5.08 11.78
N ARG A 16 2.66 3.94 11.17
CA ARG A 16 3.99 3.32 11.28
C ARG A 16 5.09 4.17 10.66
N MET A 17 4.76 5.09 9.74
CA MET A 17 5.74 5.91 9.05
C MET A 17 6.55 6.78 10.02
N ALA A 18 5.94 7.21 11.13
CA ALA A 18 6.60 7.99 12.16
C ALA A 18 7.60 7.18 12.98
N SER A 19 7.40 5.85 13.11
CA SER A 19 8.24 4.99 13.94
C SER A 19 9.26 4.18 13.12
N ASP A 20 8.89 3.72 11.92
CA ASP A 20 9.76 2.93 11.04
C ASP A 20 9.52 3.27 9.54
N PRO A 21 10.09 4.39 9.05
CA PRO A 21 9.93 4.79 7.66
C PRO A 21 10.59 3.80 6.67
N LYS A 22 11.58 3.02 7.12
CA LYS A 22 12.29 2.05 6.27
C LYS A 22 11.45 0.82 5.97
N GLY A 23 10.81 0.22 6.98
CA GLY A 23 9.91 -0.91 6.78
C GLY A 23 8.60 -0.49 6.12
N VAL A 24 8.09 0.71 6.42
CA VAL A 24 6.94 1.29 5.70
C VAL A 24 7.23 1.40 4.21
N ARG A 25 8.43 1.82 3.79
CA ARG A 25 8.80 1.84 2.37
C ARG A 25 8.70 0.47 1.70
N ALA A 26 9.17 -0.58 2.38
CA ALA A 26 9.13 -1.95 1.84
C ALA A 26 7.68 -2.45 1.75
N LEU A 27 6.90 -2.26 2.82
CA LEU A 27 5.50 -2.66 2.89
C LEU A 27 4.63 -1.92 1.85
N CYS A 28 4.87 -0.62 1.67
CA CYS A 28 4.14 0.20 0.69
C CYS A 28 4.39 -0.29 -0.74
N LYS A 29 5.62 -0.74 -1.06
CA LYS A 29 5.92 -1.40 -2.35
C LYS A 29 5.17 -2.71 -2.52
N THR A 30 5.11 -3.53 -1.47
CA THR A 30 4.34 -4.79 -1.45
C THR A 30 2.85 -4.55 -1.67
N TYR A 31 2.26 -3.51 -1.07
CA TYR A 31 0.86 -3.13 -1.30
C TYR A 31 0.62 -2.57 -2.71
N LEU A 32 1.54 -1.75 -3.24
CA LEU A 32 1.46 -1.28 -4.63
C LEU A 32 1.52 -2.44 -5.63
N SER A 33 2.36 -3.43 -5.36
CA SER A 33 2.42 -4.67 -6.12
C SER A 33 1.10 -5.45 -6.00
N ALA A 34 0.48 -5.53 -4.81
CA ALA A 34 -0.82 -6.19 -4.63
C ALA A 34 -1.99 -5.47 -5.34
N CYS A 35 -1.87 -4.17 -5.64
CA CYS A 35 -2.81 -3.45 -6.51
C CYS A 35 -2.66 -3.82 -8.00
N SER A 36 -1.59 -4.51 -8.39
CA SER A 36 -1.33 -4.98 -9.75
C SER A 36 -1.45 -6.50 -9.81
N THR A 37 -2.35 -7.01 -10.65
CA THR A 37 -2.56 -8.45 -10.83
C THR A 37 -1.36 -9.18 -11.44
N ASP A 38 -0.38 -8.45 -11.99
CA ASP A 38 0.82 -8.94 -12.67
C ASP A 38 2.10 -8.73 -11.85
N ALA A 39 2.02 -8.71 -10.52
CA ALA A 39 3.19 -8.49 -9.69
C ALA A 39 4.03 -9.78 -9.52
N ALA A 40 5.17 -9.86 -10.21
CA ALA A 40 6.15 -10.93 -10.10
C ALA A 40 7.06 -10.85 -8.83
N GLY A 41 6.54 -10.35 -7.70
CA GLY A 41 7.32 -10.06 -6.50
C GLY A 41 6.57 -10.33 -5.19
N PRO A 42 7.17 -10.02 -4.03
CA PRO A 42 6.52 -10.19 -2.73
C PRO A 42 5.28 -9.29 -2.65
N ILE A 43 4.12 -9.93 -2.59
CA ILE A 43 2.79 -9.33 -2.47
C ILE A 43 2.17 -9.71 -1.14
N ASP A 44 1.41 -8.79 -0.55
CA ASP A 44 0.63 -9.11 0.65
C ASP A 44 -0.69 -9.71 0.21
N HIS A 45 -0.83 -11.03 0.38
CA HIS A 45 -2.03 -11.76 -0.05
C HIS A 45 -3.31 -11.31 0.68
N LYS A 46 -3.20 -10.80 1.92
CA LYS A 46 -4.37 -10.31 2.67
C LYS A 46 -4.84 -8.98 2.12
N PHE A 47 -3.91 -8.08 1.86
CA PHE A 47 -4.19 -6.81 1.19
C PHE A 47 -4.71 -7.05 -0.22
N GLN A 48 -4.11 -7.98 -0.97
CA GLN A 48 -4.54 -8.35 -2.31
C GLN A 48 -5.99 -8.88 -2.32
N ALA A 49 -6.35 -9.78 -1.39
CA ALA A 49 -7.72 -10.27 -1.30
C ALA A 49 -8.72 -9.13 -0.98
N ALA A 50 -8.34 -8.19 -0.12
CA ALA A 50 -9.17 -7.04 0.21
C ALA A 50 -9.33 -6.07 -0.98
N ILE A 51 -8.24 -5.76 -1.70
CA ILE A 51 -8.25 -4.81 -2.83
C ILE A 51 -8.93 -5.39 -4.07
N LEU A 52 -8.82 -6.70 -4.31
CA LEU A 52 -9.56 -7.40 -5.36
C LEU A 52 -11.07 -7.43 -5.09
N GLY A 53 -11.48 -7.36 -3.82
CA GLY A 53 -12.87 -7.20 -3.40
C GLY A 53 -13.40 -5.76 -3.52
N CYS A 54 -12.57 -4.79 -3.91
CA CYS A 54 -12.94 -3.39 -4.12
C CYS A 54 -13.15 -3.07 -5.61
N THR A 55 -13.81 -1.95 -5.89
CA THR A 55 -14.03 -1.49 -7.28
C THR A 55 -12.73 -1.01 -7.91
N ALA A 56 -12.66 -1.00 -9.26
CA ALA A 56 -11.47 -0.51 -9.96
C ALA A 56 -11.12 0.96 -9.63
N ASP A 57 -12.12 1.77 -9.25
CA ASP A 57 -11.90 3.15 -8.80
C ASP A 57 -11.21 3.20 -7.43
N ASP A 58 -11.70 2.40 -6.49
CA ASP A 58 -11.07 2.23 -5.17
C ASP A 58 -9.62 1.76 -5.31
N GLN A 59 -9.37 0.76 -6.16
CA GLN A 59 -8.01 0.27 -6.43
C GLN A 59 -7.08 1.38 -6.91
N LYS A 60 -7.53 2.21 -7.87
CA LYS A 60 -6.78 3.37 -8.37
C LYS A 60 -6.55 4.41 -7.26
N LYS A 61 -7.56 4.70 -6.46
CA LYS A 61 -7.50 5.67 -5.36
C LYS A 61 -6.51 5.23 -4.28
N THR A 62 -6.56 3.97 -3.87
CA THR A 62 -5.63 3.37 -2.92
C THR A 62 -4.21 3.38 -3.48
N ARG A 63 -4.01 3.01 -4.75
CA ARG A 63 -2.71 3.06 -5.41
C ARG A 63 -2.11 4.47 -5.37
N ARG A 64 -2.88 5.49 -5.76
CA ARG A 64 -2.46 6.91 -5.71
C ARG A 64 -2.06 7.34 -4.31
N ARG A 65 -2.80 6.91 -3.28
CA ARG A 65 -2.46 7.15 -1.88
C ARG A 65 -1.12 6.51 -1.48
N LEU A 66 -0.90 5.25 -1.84
CA LEU A 66 0.35 4.55 -1.57
C LEU A 66 1.55 5.23 -2.27
N GLU A 67 1.38 5.63 -3.53
CA GLU A 67 2.39 6.43 -4.26
C GLU A 67 2.71 7.74 -3.56
N ALA A 68 1.69 8.47 -3.10
CA ALA A 68 1.87 9.71 -2.36
C ALA A 68 2.64 9.48 -1.05
N ILE A 69 2.30 8.44 -0.28
CA ILE A 69 3.02 8.08 0.95
C ILE A 69 4.50 7.78 0.63
N LEU A 70 4.77 7.00 -0.42
CA LEU A 70 6.13 6.71 -0.87
C LEU A 70 6.90 7.96 -1.29
N ALA A 71 6.23 8.96 -1.86
CA ALA A 71 6.83 10.24 -2.21
C ALA A 71 7.08 11.13 -0.99
N THR A 72 6.28 11.00 0.08
CA THR A 72 6.53 11.71 1.36
C THR A 72 7.72 11.14 2.13
N LEU A 73 8.08 9.88 1.89
CA LEU A 73 9.27 9.28 2.48
C LEU A 73 10.53 9.92 1.90
N PRO A 74 11.52 10.29 2.74
CA PRO A 74 12.75 10.88 2.24
C PRO A 74 13.43 9.92 1.25
N PRO A 75 14.00 10.43 0.14
CA PRO A 75 14.77 9.61 -0.77
C PRO A 75 15.90 8.95 0.03
N ARG A 76 16.18 7.67 -0.25
CA ARG A 76 17.36 7.01 0.30
C ARG A 76 18.58 7.78 -0.20
N ARG A 77 19.09 8.71 0.61
CA ARG A 77 20.49 9.14 0.52
C ARG A 77 21.30 7.89 0.88
N CYS A 78 21.75 7.17 -0.15
CA CYS A 78 22.88 6.27 -0.02
C CYS A 78 24.10 7.07 0.39
#